data_AF-A0A1B4PSJ9-F1
#
_entry.id   AF-A0A1B4PSJ9-F1
#
_cell.length_a   1.000
_cell.length_b   1.000
_cell.length_c   1.000
_cell.angle_alpha   90.00
_cell.angle_beta   90.00
_cell.angle_gamma   90.00
#
_symmetry.space_group_name_H-M   'P 1'
#
loop_
_entity.id
_entity.type
_entity.pdbx_description
1 polymer ?
#
loop_
_entity_poly.entity_id
_entity_poly.type
_entity_poly.pdbx_seq_one_letter_code
_entity_poly.pdbx_strand_id
1 'polypeptide(L)' 'MSRTTVTQLGQQLEARLRVKLFNRTTRKVVVTADGAAYYERVVRMLADMDDAETSLSVASASPGGGCA' A
#
# COMPACT_ATOMS: atom_id res chain seq x y z
N MET A 1 0.09 1.82 -15.53
CA MET A 1 -0.98 2.66 -14.96
C MET A 1 -0.87 4.08 -15.51
N SER A 2 -1.98 4.73 -15.87
CA SER A 2 -1.95 6.12 -16.39
C SER A 2 -1.97 7.14 -15.23
N ARG A 3 -1.44 8.36 -15.46
CA ARG A 3 -1.51 9.46 -14.47
C ARG A 3 -2.95 9.77 -14.06
N THR A 4 -3.88 9.70 -15.01
CA THR A 4 -5.31 9.92 -14.77
C THR A 4 -5.89 8.85 -13.84
N THR A 5 -5.56 7.58 -14.08
CA THR A 5 -6.01 6.46 -13.25
C THR A 5 -5.51 6.62 -11.81
N VAL A 6 -4.22 6.94 -11.62
CA VAL A 6 -3.67 7.17 -10.26
C VAL A 6 -4.36 8.34 -9.56
N THR A 7 -4.64 9.41 -10.31
CA THR A 7 -5.33 10.59 -9.79
C THR A 7 -6.75 10.26 -9.32
N GLN A 8 -7.49 9.48 -10.10
CA GLN A 8 -8.85 9.01 -9.81
C GLN A 8 -8.88 8.06 -8.61
N LEU A 9 -7.96 7.09 -8.56
CA LEU A 9 -7.86 6.17 -7.42
C LEU A 9 -7.57 6.92 -6.11
N GLY A 10 -6.68 7.91 -6.15
CA GLY A 10 -6.44 8.78 -4.99
C GLY A 10 -7.69 9.56 -4.57
N GLN A 11 -8.49 10.07 -5.50
CA GLN A 11 -9.74 10.77 -5.19
C GLN A 11 -10.79 9.84 -4.57
N GLN A 12 -10.92 8.62 -5.10
CA GLN A 12 -11.83 7.62 -4.54
C GLN A 12 -11.42 7.21 -3.12
N LEU A 13 -10.11 7.09 -2.88
CA LEU A 13 -9.58 6.81 -1.54
C LEU A 13 -9.91 7.95 -0.57
N GLU A 14 -9.64 9.20 -0.94
CA GLU A 14 -9.99 10.38 -0.14
C GLU A 14 -11.49 10.44 0.18
N ALA A 15 -12.35 10.15 -0.81
CA ALA A 15 -13.79 10.13 -0.65
C ALA A 15 -14.25 9.04 0.34
N ARG A 16 -13.66 7.85 0.26
CA ARG A 16 -13.95 6.73 1.18
C ARG A 16 -13.52 7.06 2.61
N LEU A 17 -12.36 7.69 2.77
CA LEU A 17 -11.81 8.05 4.08
C LEU A 17 -12.43 9.32 4.66
N ARG A 18 -13.11 10.13 3.83
CA ARG A 18 -13.61 11.48 4.17
C ARG A 18 -12.51 12.42 4.68
N VAL A 19 -11.28 12.22 4.19
CA VAL A 19 -10.08 12.98 4.58
C VAL A 19 -9.29 13.36 3.32
N LYS A 20 -8.68 14.55 3.33
CA LYS A 20 -7.78 14.99 2.26
C LYS A 20 -6.37 14.47 2.53
N LEU A 21 -5.87 13.62 1.63
CA LEU A 21 -4.51 13.07 1.70
C LEU A 21 -3.54 13.90 0.85
N PHE A 22 -4.05 14.58 -0.19
CA PHE A 22 -3.26 15.38 -1.12
C PHE A 22 -3.87 16.76 -1.36
N ASN A 23 -3.02 17.78 -1.29
CA ASN A 23 -3.28 19.12 -1.79
C ASN A 23 -2.81 19.20 -3.24
N ARG A 24 -3.75 19.16 -4.18
CA ARG A 24 -3.48 19.21 -5.62
C ARG A 24 -3.69 20.62 -6.15
N THR A 25 -2.65 21.18 -6.74
CA THR A 25 -2.71 22.40 -7.56
C THR A 25 -2.39 22.04 -9.00
N THR A 26 -2.66 22.94 -9.95
CA THR A 26 -2.36 22.72 -11.38
C THR A 26 -0.87 22.52 -11.67
N ARG A 27 0.02 22.93 -10.76
CA ARG A 27 1.48 22.85 -10.92
C ARG A 27 2.15 21.81 -10.01
N LYS A 28 1.56 21.48 -8.85
CA LYS A 28 2.19 20.59 -7.87
C LYS A 28 1.17 19.85 -7.03
N VAL A 29 1.53 18.64 -6.62
CA VAL A 29 0.83 17.83 -5.61
C VAL A 29 1.67 17.80 -4.35
N VAL A 30 1.04 18.07 -3.20
CA VAL A 30 1.67 18.06 -1.88
C VAL A 30 0.88 17.13 -0.97
N VAL A 31 1.58 16.30 -0.18
CA VAL A 31 0.96 15.40 0.80
C VAL A 31 0.52 16.22 2.02
N THR A 32 -0.66 15.93 2.56
CA THR A 32 -1.14 16.55 3.81
C THR A 32 -0.53 15.85 5.04
N ALA A 33 -0.67 16.45 6.22
CA ALA A 33 -0.25 15.79 7.46
C ALA A 33 -0.99 14.45 7.67
N ASP A 34 -2.29 14.43 7.43
CA ASP A 34 -3.11 13.20 7.48
C ASP A 34 -2.66 12.18 6.42
N GLY A 35 -2.30 12.65 5.23
CA GLY A 35 -1.74 11.83 4.15
C GLY A 35 -0.45 11.13 4.56
N ALA A 36 0.47 11.85 5.22
CA ALA A 36 1.71 11.28 5.71
C ALA A 36 1.46 10.23 6.80
N ALA A 37 0.61 10.56 7.79
CA ALA A 37 0.26 9.63 8.86
C ALA A 37 -0.45 8.36 8.34
N TYR A 38 -1.33 8.51 7.34
CA TYR A 38 -1.99 7.39 6.69
C TYR A 38 -0.99 6.52 5.92
N TYR A 39 -0.08 7.13 5.16
CA TYR A 39 0.95 6.43 4.40
C TYR A 39 1.84 5.57 5.31
N GLU A 40 2.34 6.12 6.42
CA GLU A 40 3.20 5.38 7.36
C GLU A 40 2.50 4.13 7.91
N ARG A 41 1.21 4.23 8.25
CA ARG A 41 0.43 3.10 8.77
C ARG A 41 0.20 2.04 7.70
N VAL A 42 -0.20 2.45 6.50
CA VAL A 42 -0.50 1.51 5.40
C VAL A 42 0.75 0.77 4.94
N VAL A 43 1.90 1.44 4.84
CA VAL A 43 3.15 0.77 4.44
C VAL A 43 3.54 -0.32 5.43
N ARG A 44 3.39 -0.08 6.73
CA ARG A 44 3.63 -1.11 7.75
C ARG A 44 2.69 -2.29 7.60
N MET A 45 1.39 -2.03 7.43
CA MET A 45 0.40 -3.10 7.24
C MET A 45 0.66 -3.92 5.97
N LEU A 46 1.13 -3.29 4.89
CA LEU A 46 1.50 -4.00 3.66
C LEU A 46 2.74 -4.87 3.86
N ALA A 47 3.73 -4.39 4.62
CA ALA A 47 4.90 -5.19 4.98
C ALA A 47 4.52 -6.40 5.86
N ASP A 48 3.68 -6.19 6.87
CA ASP A 48 3.20 -7.28 7.73
C ASP A 48 2.43 -8.34 6.93
N MET A 49 1.68 -7.93 5.90
CA MET A 49 0.97 -8.84 5.00
C MET A 49 1.91 -9.63 4.10
N ASP A 50 2.93 -8.96 3.54
CA ASP A 50 3.98 -9.60 2.73
C ASP A 50 4.79 -10.62 3.54
N ASP A 51 5.15 -10.27 4.79
CA ASP A 51 5.83 -11.16 5.73
C ASP A 51 4.96 -12.41 6.03
N ALA A 52 3.66 -12.22 6.23
CA ALA A 52 2.72 -13.31 6.46
C ALA A 52 2.63 -14.25 5.24
N GLU A 53 2.47 -13.70 4.02
CA GLU A 53 2.42 -14.47 2.77
C GLU A 53 3.74 -15.21 2.49
N THR A 54 4.87 -14.57 2.77
CA THR A 54 6.20 -15.15 2.64
C THR A 54 6.39 -16.30 3.63
N SER A 55 5.96 -16.14 4.89
CA SER A 55 6.07 -17.19 5.90
C SER A 55 5.31 -18.48 5.52
N LEU A 56 4.15 -18.34 4.89
CA LEU A 56 3.35 -19.46 4.36
C LEU A 56 4.01 -20.10 3.14
N SER A 57 4.60 -19.28 2.27
CA SER A 57 5.36 -19.76 1.10
C SER A 57 6.60 -20.55 1.52
N VAL A 58 7.31 -20.11 2.56
CA VAL A 58 8.45 -20.84 3.15
C VAL A 58 7.99 -22.14 3.84
N ALA A 59 6.86 -22.10 4.55
CA ALA A 59 6.31 -23.30 5.20
C ALA A 59 5.85 -24.35 4.18
N SER A 60 5.25 -23.93 3.06
CA SER A 60 4.86 -24.81 1.95
C SER A 60 6.03 -25.24 1.05
N ALA A 61 7.16 -24.52 1.10
CA ALA A 61 8.42 -24.88 0.44
C ALA A 61 9.32 -25.83 1.26
N SER A 62 8.85 -26.36 2.40
CA SER A 62 9.60 -27.40 3.12
C SER A 62 9.67 -28.72 2.33
N PRO A 63 10.82 -29.39 2.37
CA PRO A 63 11.47 -29.92 1.18
C PRO A 63 11.11 -31.39 0.96
N GLY A 64 10.54 -31.70 -0.20
CA GLY A 64 10.42 -33.08 -0.69
C GLY A 64 11.74 -33.67 -1.16
N GLY A 65 12.84 -33.41 -0.46
CA GLY A 65 14.19 -33.82 -0.85
C GLY A 65 15.01 -34.28 0.34
N GLY A 66 15.13 -35.60 0.48
CA GLY A 66 16.20 -36.25 1.24
C GLY A 66 15.77 -36.86 2.58
N CYS A 67 15.23 -38.08 2.55
CA CYS A 67 15.44 -39.13 3.55
C CYS A 67 14.85 -40.46 3.00
N ALA A 68 15.69 -41.25 2.32
CA ALA A 68 15.70 -42.73 2.26
C ALA A 68 16.66 -43.18 1.15
#